data_AF-A0A378IC76-F1
#
_entry.id   AF-A0A378IC76-F1
#
_cell.length_a   1.000
_cell.length_b   1.000
_cell.length_c   1.000
_cell.angle_alpha   90.00
_cell.angle_beta   90.00
_cell.angle_gamma   90.00
#
_symmetry.space_group_name_H-M   'P 1'
#
loop_
_entity.id
_entity.type
_entity.pdbx_description
1 polymer ?
#
loop_
_entity_poly.entity_id
_entity_poly.type
_entity_poly.pdbx_seq_one_letter_code
_entity_poly.pdbx_strand_id
1 'polypeptide(L)'
;MKSLKIKLPFGLNENNIIVHIANVESGKSCNCICPSCRSPLIAAKGTKNQHHFKHATTIECEGGLESAIHMAAKQIIKERKQIKPPEYTINKTISDSKEKMHFKSKTLVEKGRTISFDSVQEEQEINEMRADILAIANNQKLIIEILYRHKVDDRKIEKIKTANISTIEIDLSDLTPDDVKDWETFWLCINDPNRAQWLYNARAPYESVELEKQLSEKVQEIEEKYKQEEIKKLKQEQEAKPVLEKALEELKIIRTKKYGEQLEQEAEMHPAWNFYIKYLQLSASELPNYLNVDVPDGDWIFGCDKRIWQSAVYYNFIIHNKNNRNYFSIKQVDDWLQNTAKCKVPLCAQIVGKYGRRFPKLVPTEISINIPSSWKTLREYFNHLGKIGILIYAGNDRRNRGSCWYQILGKDFNSYNPSPSSLIEKFSVAHGD
;
A
#
# COMPACT_ATOMS: atom_id res chain seq x y z
N MET A 1 37.72 17.14 20.15
CA MET A 1 38.88 17.36 19.25
C MET A 1 38.98 18.86 19.01
N LYS A 2 40.14 19.50 19.24
CA LYS A 2 40.34 20.91 18.86
C LYS A 2 40.16 21.01 17.35
N SER A 3 39.22 21.81 16.85
CA SER A 3 39.14 22.05 15.41
C SER A 3 40.47 22.67 14.99
N LEU A 4 41.12 22.07 13.98
CA LEU A 4 42.31 22.65 13.40
C LEU A 4 41.89 23.94 12.69
N LYS A 5 42.14 25.08 13.33
CA LYS A 5 41.82 26.39 12.77
C LYS A 5 42.56 26.57 11.45
N ILE A 6 41.81 26.78 10.36
CA ILE A 6 42.38 27.07 9.04
C ILE A 6 43.26 28.32 9.14
N LYS A 7 44.45 28.25 8.55
CA LYS A 7 45.34 29.39 8.34
C LYS A 7 45.11 29.98 6.95
N LEU A 8 45.42 31.26 6.77
CA LEU A 8 45.16 32.02 5.53
C LEU A 8 45.78 31.33 4.29
N PRO A 9 44.98 30.68 3.40
CA PRO A 9 45.50 29.87 2.31
C PRO A 9 45.64 30.66 1.00
N PHE A 10 44.95 31.80 0.88
CA PHE A 10 44.93 32.64 -0.31
C PHE A 10 45.37 34.07 -0.02
N GLY A 11 45.95 34.72 -1.02
CA GLY A 11 46.33 36.14 -1.02
C GLY A 11 46.17 36.73 -2.41
N LEU A 12 46.20 38.06 -2.53
CA LEU A 12 46.17 38.73 -3.83
C LEU A 12 47.59 38.92 -4.35
N ASN A 13 47.83 38.61 -5.62
CA ASN A 13 49.09 38.94 -6.28
C ASN A 13 49.13 40.42 -6.73
N GLU A 14 50.22 40.82 -7.39
CA GLU A 14 50.43 42.17 -7.93
C GLU A 14 49.34 42.66 -8.90
N ASN A 15 48.63 41.73 -9.56
CA ASN A 15 47.54 42.03 -10.49
C ASN A 15 46.16 42.04 -9.80
N ASN A 16 46.11 41.98 -8.46
CA ASN A 16 44.88 41.82 -7.67
C ASN A 16 44.09 40.54 -7.98
N ILE A 17 44.76 39.50 -8.46
CA ILE A 17 44.16 38.17 -8.69
C ILE A 17 44.40 37.32 -7.44
N ILE A 18 43.39 36.57 -7.00
CA ILE A 18 43.54 35.66 -5.86
C ILE A 18 44.41 34.47 -6.27
N VAL A 19 45.41 34.16 -5.45
CA VAL A 19 46.34 33.05 -5.68
C VAL A 19 46.47 32.20 -4.42
N HIS A 20 46.61 30.89 -4.62
CA HIS A 20 46.83 29.95 -3.53
C HIS A 20 48.30 29.95 -3.08
N ILE A 21 48.54 29.79 -1.78
CA ILE A 21 49.88 29.76 -1.18
C ILE A 21 50.82 28.75 -1.85
N ALA A 22 50.31 27.62 -2.35
CA ALA A 22 51.12 26.62 -3.05
C ALA A 22 51.80 27.19 -4.32
N ASN A 23 51.16 28.16 -5.00
CA ASN A 23 51.51 28.61 -6.34
C ASN A 23 52.38 29.90 -6.36
N VAL A 24 52.80 30.40 -5.20
CA VAL A 24 53.62 31.62 -5.09
C VAL A 24 55.04 31.31 -4.62
N GLU A 25 55.98 32.24 -4.73
CA GLU A 25 57.31 32.05 -4.13
C GLU A 25 57.25 32.01 -2.59
N SER A 26 58.25 31.39 -1.95
CA SER A 26 58.31 31.36 -0.48
C SER A 26 58.80 32.69 0.09
N GLY A 27 58.35 33.02 1.31
CA GLY A 27 58.79 34.22 2.02
C GLY A 27 58.17 35.52 1.49
N LYS A 28 58.93 36.62 1.55
CA LYS A 28 58.48 37.96 1.13
C LYS A 28 58.43 38.13 -0.38
N SER A 29 59.15 37.29 -1.14
CA SER A 29 59.18 37.33 -2.61
C SER A 29 57.85 36.93 -3.26
N CYS A 30 56.87 36.44 -2.49
CA CYS A 30 55.53 36.17 -3.02
C CYS A 30 54.81 37.42 -3.54
N ASN A 31 55.21 38.62 -3.06
CA ASN A 31 54.60 39.90 -3.39
C ASN A 31 53.07 39.91 -3.23
N CYS A 32 52.54 39.09 -2.32
CA CYS A 32 51.12 38.99 -2.08
C CYS A 32 50.66 39.99 -1.01
N ILE A 33 49.40 40.42 -1.11
CA ILE A 33 48.74 41.26 -0.11
C ILE A 33 47.47 40.60 0.43
N CYS A 34 47.07 41.00 1.65
CA CYS A 34 45.86 40.51 2.29
C CYS A 34 44.61 41.03 1.55
N PRO A 35 43.64 40.17 1.20
CA PRO A 35 42.39 40.59 0.56
C PRO A 35 41.55 41.58 1.40
N SER A 36 41.66 41.50 2.73
CA SER A 36 40.90 42.33 3.66
C SER A 36 41.61 43.65 3.97
N CYS A 37 42.78 43.61 4.64
CA CYS A 37 43.47 44.80 5.12
C CYS A 37 44.51 45.38 4.15
N ARG A 38 44.71 44.75 2.98
CA ARG A 38 45.69 45.13 1.95
C ARG A 38 47.16 45.17 2.41
N SER A 39 47.46 44.72 3.63
CA SER A 39 48.83 44.66 4.14
C SER A 39 49.64 43.55 3.43
N PRO A 40 50.96 43.72 3.25
CA PRO A 40 51.82 42.71 2.65
C PRO A 40 51.80 41.38 3.44
N LEU A 41 51.86 40.28 2.70
CA LEU A 41 51.89 38.92 3.23
C LEU A 41 53.27 38.29 3.07
N ILE A 42 53.56 37.29 3.90
CA ILE A 42 54.72 36.41 3.82
C ILE A 42 54.22 35.00 3.57
N ALA A 43 54.68 34.37 2.49
CA ALA A 43 54.36 32.99 2.17
C ALA A 43 55.16 32.02 3.07
N ALA A 44 54.53 31.52 4.14
CA ALA A 44 55.16 30.57 5.05
C ALA A 44 54.98 29.13 4.55
N LYS A 45 55.98 28.65 3.81
CA LYS A 45 56.04 27.26 3.31
C LYS A 45 57.00 26.42 4.15
N GLY A 46 56.65 25.16 4.41
CA GLY A 46 57.49 24.27 5.22
C GLY A 46 56.89 22.88 5.40
N THR A 47 57.72 21.94 5.83
CA THR A 47 57.37 20.51 5.90
C THR A 47 56.62 20.11 7.18
N LYS A 48 56.65 20.96 8.22
CA LYS A 48 56.05 20.67 9.54
C LYS A 48 54.67 21.30 9.77
N ASN A 49 54.36 22.37 9.06
CA ASN A 49 53.13 23.15 9.25
C ASN A 49 52.46 23.34 7.88
N GLN A 50 51.12 23.40 7.87
CA GLN A 50 50.36 23.76 6.67
C GLN A 50 50.92 25.05 6.05
N HIS A 51 51.09 25.05 4.73
CA HIS A 51 51.44 26.26 3.98
C HIS A 51 50.37 27.33 4.22
N HIS A 52 50.77 28.54 4.58
CA HIS A 52 49.85 29.65 4.78
C HIS A 52 50.54 30.99 4.56
N PHE A 53 49.74 32.01 4.31
CA PHE A 53 50.18 33.38 4.39
C PHE A 53 50.16 33.89 5.84
N LYS A 54 51.14 34.72 6.18
CA LYS A 54 51.18 35.50 7.41
C LYS A 54 51.26 36.98 7.07
N HIS A 55 50.72 37.84 7.93
CA HIS A 55 50.95 39.27 7.77
C HIS A 55 52.44 39.58 7.99
N ALA A 56 53.00 40.46 7.16
CA ALA A 56 54.37 40.92 7.33
C ALA A 56 54.51 41.85 8.56
N THR A 57 53.39 42.41 9.02
CA THR A 57 53.26 43.17 10.27
C THR A 57 52.87 42.25 11.42
N THR A 58 53.02 42.71 12.67
CA THR A 58 52.63 41.96 13.88
C THR A 58 51.12 41.91 14.10
N ILE A 59 50.33 42.61 13.28
CA ILE A 59 48.88 42.75 13.43
C ILE A 59 48.21 41.79 12.44
N GLU A 60 47.61 40.72 12.98
CA GLU A 60 46.71 39.86 12.21
C GLU A 60 45.36 40.56 12.01
N CYS A 61 44.79 40.50 10.79
CA CYS A 61 43.46 41.04 10.54
C CYS A 61 42.36 39.99 10.74
N GLU A 62 41.28 40.36 11.41
CA GLU A 62 40.17 39.46 11.75
C GLU A 62 39.38 38.96 10.53
N GLY A 63 39.25 39.79 9.48
CA GLY A 63 38.51 39.51 8.26
C GLY A 63 39.32 38.90 7.11
N GLY A 64 40.63 38.67 7.29
CA GLY A 64 41.54 38.23 6.23
C GLY A 64 41.15 36.88 5.64
N LEU A 65 40.86 35.90 6.49
CA LEU A 65 40.49 34.55 6.07
C LEU A 65 39.15 34.53 5.33
N GLU A 66 38.13 35.20 5.88
CA GLU A 66 36.81 35.28 5.27
C GLU A 66 36.85 35.93 3.89
N SER A 67 37.51 37.09 3.78
CA SER A 67 37.67 37.79 2.50
C SER A 67 38.41 36.92 1.48
N ALA A 68 39.45 36.21 1.92
CA ALA A 68 40.22 35.30 1.08
C ALA A 68 39.39 34.13 0.56
N ILE A 69 38.60 33.48 1.42
CA ILE A 69 37.72 32.35 1.04
C ILE A 69 36.64 32.82 0.05
N HIS A 70 35.94 33.93 0.33
CA HIS A 70 34.91 34.46 -0.58
C HIS A 70 35.51 34.83 -1.94
N MET A 71 36.63 35.55 -1.97
CA MET A 71 37.26 35.94 -3.23
C MET A 71 37.77 34.74 -4.03
N ALA A 72 38.38 33.75 -3.36
CA ALA A 72 38.82 32.52 -4.02
C ALA A 72 37.64 31.74 -4.62
N ALA A 73 36.54 31.57 -3.88
CA ALA A 73 35.37 30.86 -4.39
C ALA A 73 34.71 31.59 -5.57
N LYS A 74 34.55 32.92 -5.48
CA LYS A 74 34.05 33.77 -6.58
C LYS A 74 34.90 33.62 -7.85
N GLN A 75 36.22 33.72 -7.71
CA GLN A 75 37.14 33.61 -8.84
C GLN A 75 37.07 32.22 -9.48
N ILE A 76 37.10 31.14 -8.68
CA ILE A 76 37.03 29.76 -9.19
C ILE A 76 35.72 29.53 -9.97
N ILE A 77 34.57 29.95 -9.42
CA ILE A 77 33.29 29.77 -10.11
C ILE A 77 33.26 30.54 -11.43
N LYS A 78 33.82 31.75 -11.46
CA LYS A 78 33.93 32.57 -12.68
C LYS A 78 34.86 31.96 -13.73
N GLU A 79 35.99 31.38 -13.32
CA GLU A 79 36.93 30.70 -14.20
C GLU A 79 36.32 29.40 -14.77
N ARG A 80 35.71 28.59 -13.91
CA ARG A 80 35.13 27.29 -14.28
C ARG A 80 33.83 27.41 -15.06
N LYS A 81 33.08 28.50 -14.85
CA LYS A 81 31.76 28.75 -15.43
C LYS A 81 30.80 27.56 -15.31
N GLN A 82 30.82 26.87 -14.17
CA GLN A 82 29.91 25.77 -13.92
C GLN A 82 29.67 25.58 -12.42
N ILE A 83 28.61 24.87 -12.06
CA ILE A 83 28.36 24.39 -10.71
C ILE A 83 27.47 23.14 -10.73
N LYS A 84 27.56 22.30 -9.70
CA LYS A 84 26.61 21.23 -9.41
C LYS A 84 25.66 21.68 -8.29
N PRO A 85 24.46 22.19 -8.60
CA PRO A 85 23.50 22.56 -7.57
C PRO A 85 22.96 21.33 -6.81
N PRO A 86 22.38 21.54 -5.63
CA PRO A 86 21.67 20.50 -4.89
C PRO A 86 20.40 20.07 -5.63
N GLU A 87 19.90 18.89 -5.30
CA GLU A 87 18.60 18.43 -5.79
C GLU A 87 17.49 19.38 -5.31
N TYR A 88 16.49 19.62 -6.15
CA TYR A 88 15.28 20.33 -5.75
C TYR A 88 14.04 19.55 -6.17
N THR A 89 13.30 19.05 -5.18
CA THR A 89 12.08 18.25 -5.39
C THR A 89 10.90 18.93 -4.71
N ILE A 90 9.83 19.15 -5.48
CA ILE A 90 8.54 19.62 -4.96
C ILE A 90 7.63 18.43 -4.67
N ASN A 91 6.90 18.50 -3.57
CA ASN A 91 6.00 17.44 -3.11
C ASN A 91 4.61 18.03 -2.82
N LYS A 92 3.56 17.30 -3.21
CA LYS A 92 2.17 17.64 -2.96
C LYS A 92 1.41 16.44 -2.42
N THR A 93 0.49 16.73 -1.51
CA THR A 93 -0.32 15.72 -0.85
C THR A 93 -1.76 16.20 -0.72
N ILE A 94 -2.71 15.34 -1.06
CA ILE A 94 -4.16 15.60 -0.94
C ILE A 94 -4.83 14.36 -0.35
N SER A 95 -5.74 14.54 0.59
CA SER A 95 -6.56 13.46 1.15
C SER A 95 -7.86 13.31 0.34
N ASP A 96 -8.31 12.08 0.13
CA ASP A 96 -9.67 11.82 -0.35
C ASP A 96 -10.69 11.81 0.81
N SER A 97 -11.99 11.70 0.48
CA SER A 97 -13.12 11.66 1.40
C SER A 97 -13.13 10.45 2.33
N LYS A 98 -12.28 9.46 2.07
CA LYS A 98 -12.06 8.26 2.91
C LYS A 98 -10.76 8.37 3.71
N GLU A 99 -10.21 9.57 3.84
CA GLU A 99 -8.98 9.87 4.58
C GLU A 99 -7.72 9.18 4.01
N LYS A 100 -7.79 8.70 2.76
CA LYS A 100 -6.61 8.12 2.11
C LYS A 100 -5.76 9.24 1.52
N MET A 101 -4.49 9.22 1.89
CA MET A 101 -3.49 10.20 1.43
C MET A 101 -3.00 9.85 0.02
N HIS A 102 -3.01 10.84 -0.87
CA HIS A 102 -2.48 10.77 -2.22
C HIS A 102 -1.28 11.70 -2.34
N PHE A 103 -0.17 11.19 -2.85
CA PHE A 103 1.11 11.89 -2.93
C PHE A 103 1.57 12.03 -4.38
N LYS A 104 2.17 13.17 -4.70
CA LYS A 104 2.86 13.39 -5.97
C LYS A 104 4.12 14.21 -5.75
N SER A 105 5.22 13.82 -6.39
CA SER A 105 6.48 14.53 -6.38
C SER A 105 6.93 14.90 -7.79
N LYS A 106 7.73 15.97 -7.90
CA LYS A 106 8.41 16.36 -9.13
C LYS A 106 9.78 16.95 -8.81
N THR A 107 10.83 16.36 -9.36
CA THR A 107 12.20 16.86 -9.25
C THR A 107 12.44 17.91 -10.34
N LEU A 108 12.76 19.14 -9.93
CA LEU A 108 13.05 20.27 -10.83
C LEU A 108 14.52 20.35 -11.20
N VAL A 109 15.39 19.91 -10.29
CA VAL A 109 16.84 19.84 -10.45
C VAL A 109 17.31 18.50 -9.90
N GLU A 110 17.96 17.69 -10.74
CA GLU A 110 18.50 16.39 -10.36
C GLU A 110 19.84 16.52 -9.63
N LYS A 111 20.08 15.64 -8.65
CA LYS A 111 21.34 15.61 -7.91
C LYS A 111 22.52 15.35 -8.86
N GLY A 112 23.57 16.15 -8.74
CA GLY A 112 24.82 15.95 -9.49
C GLY A 112 24.79 16.44 -10.95
N ARG A 113 23.66 16.99 -11.41
CA ARG A 113 23.58 17.69 -12.70
C ARG A 113 24.57 18.87 -12.68
N THR A 114 25.44 18.96 -13.68
CA THR A 114 26.32 20.12 -13.86
C THR A 114 25.59 21.16 -14.70
N ILE A 115 25.59 22.41 -14.24
CA ILE A 115 25.12 23.56 -15.00
C ILE A 115 26.35 24.33 -15.47
N SER A 116 26.46 24.58 -16.77
CA SER A 116 27.46 25.46 -17.37
C SER A 116 26.85 26.83 -17.66
N PHE A 117 27.64 27.89 -17.48
CA PHE A 117 27.21 29.28 -17.60
C PHE A 117 27.83 29.97 -18.81
N ASP A 118 27.02 30.76 -19.52
CA ASP A 118 27.45 31.62 -20.61
C ASP A 118 28.31 32.78 -20.06
N SER A 119 27.83 33.37 -18.95
CA SER A 119 28.51 34.46 -18.25
C SER A 119 28.43 34.30 -16.74
N VAL A 120 29.50 34.70 -16.05
CA VAL A 120 29.57 34.78 -14.59
C VAL A 120 30.14 36.14 -14.21
N GLN A 121 29.43 36.85 -13.33
CA GLN A 121 29.81 38.18 -12.84
C GLN A 121 29.85 38.16 -11.32
N GLU A 122 30.86 38.79 -10.74
CA GLU A 122 31.04 38.90 -9.28
C GLU A 122 30.42 40.21 -8.77
N GLU A 123 29.94 40.18 -7.53
CA GLU A 123 29.55 41.35 -6.74
C GLU A 123 28.53 42.28 -7.43
N GLN A 124 27.58 41.72 -8.16
CA GLN A 124 26.60 42.48 -8.95
C GLN A 124 25.46 43.03 -8.09
N GLU A 125 25.12 44.31 -8.28
CA GLU A 125 23.88 44.90 -7.77
C GLU A 125 22.71 44.57 -8.70
N ILE A 126 21.69 43.91 -8.15
CA ILE A 126 20.51 43.43 -8.87
C ILE A 126 19.31 43.61 -7.95
N ASN A 127 18.25 44.29 -8.40
CA ASN A 127 17.00 44.42 -7.63
C ASN A 127 17.23 44.85 -6.16
N GLU A 128 18.09 45.86 -5.94
CA GLU A 128 18.44 46.40 -4.62
C GLU A 128 19.12 45.41 -3.66
N MET A 129 19.73 44.35 -4.19
CA MET A 129 20.58 43.43 -3.43
C MET A 129 21.90 43.22 -4.17
N ARG A 130 22.98 43.03 -3.41
CA ARG A 130 24.28 42.66 -3.97
C ARG A 130 24.42 41.14 -3.92
N ALA A 131 24.58 40.52 -5.08
CA ALA A 131 24.86 39.11 -5.24
C ALA A 131 26.37 38.88 -5.21
N ASP A 132 26.83 37.87 -4.46
CA ASP A 132 28.24 37.45 -4.53
C ASP A 132 28.62 37.05 -5.96
N ILE A 133 27.76 36.27 -6.60
CA ILE A 133 27.92 35.83 -7.98
C ILE A 133 26.55 35.84 -8.67
N LEU A 134 26.49 36.46 -9.85
CA LEU A 134 25.42 36.30 -10.81
C LEU A 134 25.91 35.46 -11.99
N ALA A 135 25.33 34.28 -12.15
CA ALA A 135 25.59 33.40 -13.27
C ALA A 135 24.40 33.37 -14.23
N ILE A 136 24.66 33.30 -15.53
CA ILE A 136 23.63 33.23 -16.57
C ILE A 136 23.87 31.99 -17.42
N ALA A 137 22.85 31.17 -17.58
CA ALA A 137 22.84 30.02 -18.49
C ALA A 137 21.53 30.02 -19.29
N ASN A 138 21.59 30.00 -20.62
CA ASN A 138 20.41 29.97 -21.49
C ASN A 138 19.39 31.09 -21.16
N ASN A 139 19.88 32.31 -20.96
CA ASN A 139 19.11 33.49 -20.51
C ASN A 139 18.43 33.36 -19.12
N GLN A 140 18.73 32.31 -18.35
CA GLN A 140 18.26 32.15 -16.97
C GLN A 140 19.33 32.61 -16.00
N LYS A 141 18.92 33.40 -15.00
CA LYS A 141 19.79 33.90 -13.93
C LYS A 141 19.81 32.91 -12.76
N LEU A 142 21.00 32.69 -12.22
CA LEU A 142 21.24 32.00 -10.96
C LEU A 142 22.13 32.91 -10.08
N ILE A 143 21.66 33.23 -8.89
CA ILE A 143 22.50 33.85 -7.86
C ILE A 143 23.17 32.74 -7.06
N ILE A 144 24.46 32.89 -6.81
CA ILE A 144 25.24 32.00 -5.97
C ILE A 144 25.83 32.84 -4.84
N GLU A 145 25.38 32.57 -3.62
CA GLU A 145 25.87 33.21 -2.39
C GLU A 145 26.87 32.29 -1.70
N ILE A 146 27.91 32.87 -1.10
CA ILE A 146 28.90 32.11 -0.34
C ILE A 146 28.65 32.33 1.15
N LEU A 147 28.52 31.24 1.89
CA LEU A 147 28.43 31.25 3.35
C LEU A 147 29.79 30.83 3.92
N TYR A 148 30.45 31.73 4.65
CA TYR A 148 31.59 31.37 5.50
C TYR A 148 31.32 31.67 6.98
N ARG A 149 30.95 32.92 7.31
CA ARG A 149 30.55 33.29 8.68
C ARG A 149 29.09 33.68 8.80
N HIS A 150 28.57 34.37 7.79
CA HIS A 150 27.24 34.93 7.81
C HIS A 150 26.38 34.31 6.73
N LYS A 151 25.21 33.82 7.14
CA LYS A 151 24.18 33.33 6.23
C LYS A 151 23.48 34.52 5.57
N VAL A 152 22.90 34.28 4.40
CA VAL A 152 21.98 35.22 3.78
C VAL A 152 20.81 35.47 4.73
N ASP A 153 20.54 36.75 5.02
CA ASP A 153 19.47 37.15 5.93
C ASP A 153 18.07 37.08 5.28
N ASP A 154 17.04 37.09 6.13
CA ASP A 154 15.65 37.01 5.70
C ASP A 154 15.24 38.16 4.78
N ARG A 155 15.80 39.37 4.97
CA ARG A 155 15.46 40.54 4.12
C ARG A 155 15.95 40.33 2.70
N LYS A 156 17.16 39.78 2.52
CA LYS A 156 17.72 39.42 1.22
C LYS A 156 16.96 38.25 0.59
N ILE A 157 16.53 37.25 1.37
CA ILE A 157 15.68 36.15 0.89
C ILE A 157 14.36 36.68 0.31
N GLU A 158 13.70 37.64 0.98
CA GLU A 158 12.45 38.23 0.46
C GLU A 158 12.68 39.03 -0.84
N LYS A 159 13.81 39.74 -0.96
CA LYS A 159 14.20 40.40 -2.23
C LYS A 159 14.43 39.39 -3.35
N ILE A 160 15.10 38.27 -3.06
CA ILE A 160 15.31 37.15 -4.00
C ILE A 160 13.98 36.61 -4.51
N LYS A 161 13.05 36.30 -3.59
CA LYS A 161 11.71 35.79 -3.93
C LYS A 161 10.93 36.79 -4.79
N THR A 162 10.97 38.07 -4.41
CA THR A 162 10.28 39.16 -5.14
C THR A 162 10.84 39.34 -6.55
N ALA A 163 12.16 39.25 -6.72
CA ALA A 163 12.81 39.31 -8.02
C ALA A 163 12.59 38.04 -8.87
N ASN A 164 12.08 36.96 -8.27
CA ASN A 164 11.90 35.65 -8.90
C ASN A 164 13.18 35.11 -9.56
N ILE A 165 14.32 35.23 -8.87
CA ILE A 165 15.62 34.76 -9.36
C ILE A 165 16.04 33.53 -8.55
N SER A 166 16.35 32.44 -9.24
CA SER A 166 16.86 31.22 -8.59
C SER A 166 18.15 31.53 -7.83
N THR A 167 18.26 31.06 -6.59
CA THR A 167 19.40 31.34 -5.71
C THR A 167 19.81 30.12 -4.92
N ILE A 168 21.10 29.82 -4.92
CA ILE A 168 21.73 28.85 -4.04
C ILE A 168 22.71 29.53 -3.09
N GLU A 169 22.88 28.97 -1.91
CA GLU A 169 23.94 29.33 -0.95
C GLU A 169 24.89 28.15 -0.81
N ILE A 170 26.19 28.39 -0.99
CA ILE A 170 27.25 27.39 -0.82
C ILE A 170 27.86 27.58 0.58
N ASP A 171 27.70 26.58 1.44
CA ASP A 171 28.24 26.53 2.78
C ASP A 171 29.70 26.08 2.76
N LEU A 172 30.58 27.00 3.16
CA LEU A 172 32.02 26.84 3.35
C LEU A 172 32.42 27.09 4.82
N SER A 173 31.46 27.19 5.75
CA SER A 173 31.71 27.59 7.14
C SER A 173 32.50 26.56 7.97
N ASP A 174 32.43 25.28 7.58
CA ASP A 174 33.04 24.14 8.26
C ASP A 174 34.31 23.61 7.58
N LEU A 175 34.88 24.38 6.65
CA LEU A 175 36.11 23.98 5.95
C LEU A 175 37.22 23.58 6.93
N THR A 176 38.04 22.64 6.49
CA THR A 176 39.23 22.14 7.20
C THR A 176 40.51 22.54 6.45
N PRO A 177 41.70 22.41 7.08
CA PRO A 177 42.98 22.62 6.40
C PRO A 177 43.16 21.78 5.13
N ASP A 178 42.61 20.57 5.09
CA ASP A 178 42.72 19.68 3.93
C ASP A 178 41.85 20.16 2.76
N ASP A 179 40.68 20.75 3.05
CA ASP A 179 39.76 21.28 2.04
C ASP A 179 40.35 22.47 1.26
N VAL A 180 41.30 23.20 1.86
CA VAL A 180 41.96 24.37 1.27
C VAL A 180 43.44 24.13 0.97
N LYS A 181 43.87 22.86 0.87
CA LYS A 181 45.30 22.52 0.66
C LYS A 181 45.82 22.90 -0.73
N ASP A 182 44.93 22.98 -1.72
CA ASP A 182 45.21 23.38 -3.09
C ASP A 182 43.93 23.86 -3.80
N TRP A 183 44.10 24.43 -5.00
CA TRP A 183 43.03 25.03 -5.79
C TRP A 183 41.96 24.02 -6.23
N GLU A 184 42.35 22.79 -6.56
CA GLU A 184 41.43 21.75 -7.05
C GLU A 184 40.61 21.17 -5.90
N THR A 185 41.23 20.94 -4.75
CA THR A 185 40.54 20.43 -3.56
C THR A 185 39.50 21.44 -3.07
N PHE A 186 39.84 22.73 -3.06
CA PHE A 186 38.89 23.76 -2.70
C PHE A 186 37.72 23.84 -3.70
N TRP A 187 37.99 23.66 -5.00
CA TRP A 187 36.94 23.53 -6.02
C TRP A 187 36.02 22.34 -5.77
N LEU A 188 36.53 21.19 -5.33
CA LEU A 188 35.69 20.04 -4.98
C LEU A 188 34.70 20.37 -3.86
N CYS A 189 35.09 21.19 -2.87
CA CYS A 189 34.18 21.66 -1.82
C CYS A 189 33.12 22.62 -2.35
N ILE A 190 33.52 23.59 -3.19
CA ILE A 190 32.61 24.56 -3.82
C ILE A 190 31.58 23.85 -4.70
N ASN A 191 32.02 22.84 -5.46
CA ASN A 191 31.22 22.13 -6.44
C ASN A 191 30.56 20.86 -5.88
N ASP A 192 30.55 20.68 -4.56
CA ASP A 192 29.83 19.61 -3.90
C ASP A 192 28.35 20.01 -3.73
N PRO A 193 27.39 19.32 -4.39
CA PRO A 193 25.97 19.62 -4.22
C PRO A 193 25.48 19.42 -2.79
N ASN A 194 26.18 18.66 -1.92
CA ASN A 194 25.78 18.50 -0.52
C ASN A 194 26.18 19.69 0.36
N ARG A 195 27.06 20.58 -0.13
CA ARG A 195 27.45 21.84 0.54
C ARG A 195 26.61 23.03 0.09
N ALA A 196 25.67 22.82 -0.83
CA ALA A 196 24.82 23.88 -1.34
C ALA A 196 23.37 23.65 -0.90
N GLN A 197 22.63 24.74 -0.72
CA GLN A 197 21.19 24.72 -0.49
C GLN A 197 20.47 25.72 -1.39
N TRP A 198 19.24 25.39 -1.77
CA TRP A 198 18.36 26.33 -2.47
C TRP A 198 17.76 27.33 -1.49
N LEU A 199 18.07 28.62 -1.65
CA LEU A 199 17.34 29.68 -0.97
C LEU A 199 16.00 29.97 -1.68
N TYR A 200 16.00 29.85 -3.01
CA TYR A 200 14.81 30.00 -3.83
C TYR A 200 15.00 29.34 -5.21
N ASN A 201 13.95 28.76 -5.76
CA ASN A 201 13.94 28.22 -7.12
C ASN A 201 12.78 28.87 -7.90
N ALA A 202 13.11 29.64 -8.93
CA ALA A 202 12.13 30.46 -9.68
C ALA A 202 11.06 29.62 -10.42
N ARG A 203 11.31 28.33 -10.65
CA ARG A 203 10.35 27.42 -11.27
C ARG A 203 9.39 26.82 -10.26
N ALA A 204 9.78 26.74 -8.98
CA ALA A 204 9.05 26.03 -7.95
C ALA A 204 7.59 26.50 -7.75
N PRO A 205 7.27 27.81 -7.72
CA PRO A 205 5.89 28.25 -7.51
C PRO A 205 4.95 27.79 -8.62
N TYR A 206 5.35 27.97 -9.88
CA TYR A 206 4.57 27.55 -11.04
C TYR A 206 4.40 26.01 -11.07
N GLU A 207 5.50 25.28 -10.90
CA GLU A 207 5.51 23.82 -10.93
C GLU A 207 4.71 23.22 -9.77
N SER A 208 4.69 23.89 -8.62
CA SER A 208 3.89 23.53 -7.44
C SER A 208 2.39 23.62 -7.74
N VAL A 209 1.93 24.70 -8.38
CA VAL A 209 0.51 24.87 -8.75
C VAL A 209 0.07 23.81 -9.75
N GLU A 210 0.89 23.55 -10.77
CA GLU A 210 0.59 22.53 -11.78
C GLU A 210 0.57 21.11 -11.17
N LEU A 211 1.52 20.80 -10.28
CA LEU A 211 1.57 19.51 -9.60
C LEU A 211 0.34 19.27 -8.71
N GLU A 212 -0.11 20.32 -8.03
CA GLU A 212 -1.32 20.30 -7.18
C GLU A 212 -2.59 20.12 -8.01
N LYS A 213 -2.71 20.83 -9.14
CA LYS A 213 -3.82 20.66 -10.08
C LYS A 213 -3.94 19.22 -10.55
N GLN A 214 -2.84 18.63 -11.03
CA GLN A 214 -2.83 17.24 -11.50
C GLN A 214 -3.13 16.23 -10.40
N LEU A 215 -2.71 16.48 -9.16
CA LEU A 215 -3.04 15.63 -8.03
C LEU A 215 -4.52 15.75 -7.67
N SER A 216 -5.07 16.96 -7.70
CA SER A 216 -6.48 17.23 -7.43
C SER A 216 -7.40 16.57 -8.45
N GLU A 217 -7.08 16.64 -9.75
CA GLU A 217 -7.81 15.94 -10.82
C GLU A 217 -7.87 14.43 -10.56
N LYS A 218 -6.73 13.82 -10.19
CA LYS A 218 -6.67 12.39 -9.86
C LYS A 218 -7.52 12.03 -8.63
N VAL A 219 -7.54 12.88 -7.60
CA VAL A 219 -8.39 12.66 -6.42
C VAL A 219 -9.87 12.79 -6.78
N GLN A 220 -10.24 13.76 -7.62
CA GLN A 220 -11.61 13.93 -8.10
C GLN A 220 -12.12 12.69 -8.87
N GLU A 221 -11.29 12.07 -9.71
CA GLU A 221 -11.64 10.82 -10.39
C GLU A 221 -11.93 9.67 -9.40
N ILE A 222 -11.21 9.64 -8.28
CA ILE A 222 -11.40 8.63 -7.22
C ILE A 222 -12.71 8.91 -6.47
N GLU A 223 -12.98 10.17 -6.14
CA GLU A 223 -14.25 10.59 -5.52
C GLU A 223 -15.45 10.21 -6.38
N GLU A 224 -15.37 10.44 -7.68
CA GLU A 224 -16.45 10.11 -8.61
C GLU A 224 -16.71 8.60 -8.63
N LYS A 225 -15.65 7.78 -8.59
CA LYS A 225 -15.81 6.31 -8.45
C LYS A 225 -16.48 5.93 -7.14
N TYR A 226 -16.12 6.56 -6.02
CA TYR A 226 -16.78 6.28 -4.74
C TYR A 226 -18.28 6.60 -4.78
N LYS A 227 -18.66 7.75 -5.36
CA LYS A 227 -20.06 8.13 -5.54
C LYS A 227 -20.81 7.12 -6.40
N GLN A 228 -20.21 6.67 -7.51
CA GLN A 228 -20.83 5.69 -8.39
C GLN A 228 -21.01 4.32 -7.71
N GLU A 229 -20.02 3.87 -6.94
CA GLU A 229 -20.11 2.64 -6.16
C GLU A 229 -21.20 2.72 -5.10
N GLU A 230 -21.33 3.84 -4.41
CA GLU A 230 -22.37 4.09 -3.42
C GLU A 230 -23.77 4.07 -4.04
N ILE A 231 -23.97 4.79 -5.14
CA ILE A 231 -25.24 4.79 -5.91
C ILE A 231 -25.58 3.36 -6.35
N LYS A 232 -24.60 2.59 -6.85
CA LYS A 232 -24.81 1.20 -7.27
C LYS A 232 -25.22 0.32 -6.10
N LYS A 233 -24.59 0.49 -4.93
CA LYS A 233 -24.92 -0.26 -3.71
C LYS A 233 -26.34 0.04 -3.23
N LEU A 234 -26.73 1.32 -3.21
CA LEU A 234 -28.08 1.76 -2.83
C LEU A 234 -29.15 1.19 -3.77
N LYS A 235 -28.92 1.22 -5.09
CA LYS A 235 -29.84 0.62 -6.07
C LYS A 235 -30.02 -0.89 -5.83
N GLN A 236 -28.93 -1.61 -5.63
CA GLN A 236 -28.98 -3.05 -5.35
C GLN A 236 -29.69 -3.37 -4.03
N GLU A 237 -29.54 -2.53 -3.01
CA GLU A 237 -30.25 -2.66 -1.74
C GLU A 237 -31.76 -2.43 -1.92
N GLN A 238 -32.15 -1.39 -2.66
CA GLN A 238 -33.55 -1.09 -2.99
C GLN A 238 -34.21 -2.21 -3.79
N GLU A 239 -33.53 -2.78 -4.79
CA GLU A 239 -34.03 -3.91 -5.58
C GLU A 239 -34.15 -5.20 -4.76
N ALA A 240 -33.20 -5.44 -3.85
CA ALA A 240 -33.19 -6.66 -3.02
C ALA A 240 -34.22 -6.62 -1.89
N LYS A 241 -34.55 -5.43 -1.37
CA LYS A 241 -35.43 -5.25 -0.21
C LYS A 241 -36.80 -5.95 -0.35
N PRO A 242 -37.63 -5.70 -1.39
CA PRO A 242 -38.95 -6.34 -1.47
C PRO A 242 -38.87 -7.86 -1.66
N VAL A 243 -37.86 -8.33 -2.39
CA VAL A 243 -37.62 -9.77 -2.60
C VAL A 243 -37.23 -10.45 -1.29
N LEU A 244 -36.37 -9.80 -0.50
CA LEU A 244 -35.94 -10.30 0.81
C LEU A 244 -37.08 -10.27 1.84
N GLU A 245 -37.86 -9.19 1.89
CA GLU A 245 -39.03 -9.07 2.79
C GLU A 245 -40.04 -10.20 2.55
N LYS A 246 -40.39 -10.47 1.28
CA LYS A 246 -41.27 -11.59 0.90
C LYS A 246 -40.70 -12.94 1.35
N ALA A 247 -39.42 -13.19 1.07
CA ALA A 247 -38.75 -14.42 1.46
C ALA A 247 -38.66 -14.60 2.99
N LEU A 248 -38.49 -13.52 3.75
CA LEU A 248 -38.50 -13.58 5.21
C LEU A 248 -39.87 -13.97 5.76
N GLU A 249 -40.96 -13.50 5.14
CA GLU A 249 -42.32 -13.88 5.54
C GLU A 249 -42.61 -15.36 5.24
N GLU A 250 -42.26 -15.83 4.05
CA GLU A 250 -42.33 -17.25 3.70
C GLU A 250 -41.47 -18.11 4.63
N LEU A 251 -40.28 -17.63 5.01
CA LEU A 251 -39.38 -18.33 5.91
C LEU A 251 -39.97 -18.49 7.32
N LYS A 252 -40.72 -17.51 7.83
CA LYS A 252 -41.43 -17.64 9.11
C LYS A 252 -42.45 -18.78 9.05
N ILE A 253 -43.19 -18.91 7.95
CA ILE A 253 -44.21 -19.94 7.77
C ILE A 253 -43.58 -21.35 7.77
N ILE A 254 -42.51 -21.57 7.01
CA ILE A 254 -41.89 -22.91 6.93
C ILE A 254 -41.14 -23.32 8.20
N ARG A 255 -40.78 -22.35 9.05
CA ARG A 255 -40.20 -22.62 10.38
C ARG A 255 -41.25 -22.89 11.45
N THR A 256 -42.55 -22.84 11.12
CA THR A 256 -43.61 -23.17 12.07
C THR A 256 -43.70 -24.68 12.31
N LYS A 257 -44.14 -25.05 13.52
CA LYS A 257 -44.41 -26.46 13.87
C LYS A 257 -45.40 -27.13 12.90
N LYS A 258 -46.43 -26.40 12.49
CA LYS A 258 -47.47 -26.87 11.56
C LYS A 258 -46.88 -27.33 10.22
N TYR A 259 -45.89 -26.60 9.70
CA TYR A 259 -45.23 -26.99 8.45
C TYR A 259 -44.41 -28.28 8.62
N GLY A 260 -43.74 -28.45 9.77
CA GLY A 260 -43.06 -29.71 10.10
C GLY A 260 -44.01 -30.90 10.17
N GLU A 261 -45.15 -30.76 10.84
CA GLU A 261 -46.21 -31.78 10.91
C GLU A 261 -46.75 -32.15 9.51
N GLN A 262 -46.86 -31.17 8.61
CA GLN A 262 -47.24 -31.43 7.22
C GLN A 262 -46.18 -32.26 6.47
N LEU A 263 -44.90 -31.89 6.58
CA LEU A 263 -43.82 -32.67 5.96
C LEU A 263 -43.76 -34.10 6.51
N GLU A 264 -44.01 -34.27 7.81
CA GLU A 264 -44.03 -35.58 8.46
C GLU A 264 -45.10 -36.50 7.85
N GLN A 265 -46.31 -35.98 7.62
CA GLN A 265 -47.42 -36.70 6.97
C GLN A 265 -47.10 -37.00 5.49
N GLU A 266 -46.57 -36.02 4.76
CA GLU A 266 -46.18 -36.21 3.35
C GLU A 266 -45.12 -37.30 3.21
N ALA A 267 -44.20 -37.41 4.18
CA ALA A 267 -43.13 -38.40 4.16
C ALA A 267 -43.63 -39.83 4.35
N GLU A 268 -44.67 -40.05 5.16
CA GLU A 268 -45.28 -41.39 5.32
C GLU A 268 -45.87 -41.92 4.00
N MET A 269 -46.37 -41.02 3.15
CA MET A 269 -46.91 -41.36 1.84
C MET A 269 -45.85 -41.32 0.73
N HIS A 270 -44.62 -40.87 1.03
CA HIS A 270 -43.61 -40.61 0.02
C HIS A 270 -42.97 -41.93 -0.49
N PRO A 271 -42.92 -42.18 -1.82
CA PRO A 271 -42.40 -43.44 -2.36
C PRO A 271 -40.96 -43.76 -1.95
N ALA A 272 -40.11 -42.73 -1.80
CA ALA A 272 -38.73 -42.93 -1.35
C ALA A 272 -38.66 -43.42 0.11
N TRP A 273 -39.60 -43.01 0.95
CA TRP A 273 -39.65 -43.46 2.34
C TRP A 273 -39.92 -44.96 2.42
N ASN A 274 -40.94 -45.43 1.68
CA ASN A 274 -41.24 -46.85 1.55
C ASN A 274 -40.06 -47.66 0.99
N PHE A 275 -39.35 -47.11 0.00
CA PHE A 275 -38.15 -47.74 -0.55
C PHE A 275 -37.05 -47.89 0.52
N TYR A 276 -36.69 -46.82 1.23
CA TYR A 276 -35.60 -46.85 2.20
C TYR A 276 -35.93 -47.72 3.42
N ILE A 277 -37.14 -47.65 3.96
CA ILE A 277 -37.59 -48.51 5.07
C ILE A 277 -37.48 -49.99 4.70
N LYS A 278 -37.96 -50.36 3.50
CA LYS A 278 -37.89 -51.75 3.02
C LYS A 278 -36.46 -52.20 2.78
N TYR A 279 -35.65 -51.36 2.13
CA TYR A 279 -34.29 -51.74 1.76
C TYR A 279 -33.37 -51.84 2.98
N LEU A 280 -33.52 -50.93 3.94
CA LEU A 280 -32.72 -50.90 5.16
C LEU A 280 -33.24 -51.88 6.22
N GLN A 281 -34.33 -52.61 5.95
CA GLN A 281 -35.02 -53.53 6.88
C GLN A 281 -35.35 -52.88 8.23
N LEU A 282 -35.84 -51.64 8.19
CA LEU A 282 -36.14 -50.87 9.39
C LEU A 282 -37.62 -51.00 9.77
N SER A 283 -37.91 -50.99 11.07
CA SER A 283 -39.27 -50.75 11.54
C SER A 283 -39.53 -49.25 11.57
N ALA A 284 -40.68 -48.81 11.04
CA ALA A 284 -41.11 -47.42 11.15
C ALA A 284 -41.26 -46.96 12.62
N SER A 285 -41.48 -47.88 13.56
CA SER A 285 -41.63 -47.60 15.00
C SER A 285 -40.31 -47.47 15.76
N GLU A 286 -39.19 -47.94 15.19
CA GLU A 286 -37.86 -47.94 15.84
C GLU A 286 -36.78 -47.54 14.82
N LEU A 287 -36.74 -46.24 14.49
CA LEU A 287 -35.73 -45.72 13.58
C LEU A 287 -34.36 -45.64 14.24
N PRO A 288 -33.28 -46.09 13.57
CA PRO A 288 -31.94 -45.94 14.08
C PRO A 288 -31.56 -44.48 14.31
N ASN A 289 -30.71 -44.25 15.30
CA ASN A 289 -30.24 -42.92 15.70
C ASN A 289 -29.45 -42.16 14.63
N TYR A 290 -29.27 -42.71 13.42
CA TYR A 290 -28.60 -42.10 12.28
C TYR A 290 -29.54 -41.64 11.14
N LEU A 291 -30.85 -41.94 11.19
CA LEU A 291 -31.82 -41.61 10.11
C LEU A 291 -32.96 -40.68 10.51
N ASN A 292 -33.12 -40.40 11.81
CA ASN A 292 -34.12 -39.47 12.34
C ASN A 292 -33.46 -38.46 13.28
N VAL A 293 -32.37 -37.85 12.83
CA VAL A 293 -31.56 -36.92 13.62
C VAL A 293 -32.19 -35.54 13.53
N ASP A 294 -32.55 -34.96 14.67
CA ASP A 294 -32.98 -33.56 14.74
C ASP A 294 -31.78 -32.64 14.45
N VAL A 295 -31.89 -31.83 13.40
CA VAL A 295 -30.94 -30.77 13.10
C VAL A 295 -31.61 -29.43 13.39
N PRO A 296 -31.20 -28.72 14.47
CA PRO A 296 -31.82 -27.46 14.85
C PRO A 296 -31.86 -26.47 13.68
N ASP A 297 -33.07 -26.02 13.36
CA ASP A 297 -33.34 -25.08 12.26
C ASP A 297 -32.93 -25.58 10.86
N GLY A 298 -32.78 -26.90 10.70
CA GLY A 298 -32.29 -27.54 9.49
C GLY A 298 -33.20 -28.63 8.93
N ASP A 299 -34.11 -29.21 9.72
CA ASP A 299 -34.92 -30.37 9.31
C ASP A 299 -35.69 -30.18 8.00
N TRP A 300 -36.23 -28.97 7.80
CA TRP A 300 -37.03 -28.58 6.63
C TRP A 300 -36.18 -28.08 5.45
N ILE A 301 -34.87 -27.90 5.61
CA ILE A 301 -34.03 -27.11 4.68
C ILE A 301 -33.99 -27.68 3.26
N PHE A 302 -34.34 -28.96 3.08
CA PHE A 302 -34.37 -29.64 1.80
C PHE A 302 -35.78 -29.79 1.21
N GLY A 303 -36.75 -29.05 1.76
CA GLY A 303 -38.13 -28.99 1.25
C GLY A 303 -38.91 -30.29 1.45
N CYS A 304 -38.41 -31.20 2.27
CA CYS A 304 -39.03 -32.47 2.62
C CYS A 304 -38.68 -32.81 4.07
N ASP A 305 -39.38 -33.78 4.64
CA ASP A 305 -39.09 -34.28 5.99
C ASP A 305 -37.65 -34.79 6.12
N LYS A 306 -37.09 -34.65 7.33
CA LYS A 306 -35.71 -35.05 7.64
C LYS A 306 -35.41 -36.50 7.35
N ARG A 307 -36.38 -37.39 7.57
CA ARG A 307 -36.22 -38.83 7.37
C ARG A 307 -36.00 -39.17 5.89
N ILE A 308 -36.59 -38.41 4.96
CA ILE A 308 -36.42 -38.63 3.52
C ILE A 308 -34.99 -38.32 3.10
N TRP A 309 -34.49 -37.11 3.36
CA TRP A 309 -33.18 -36.71 2.86
C TRP A 309 -32.06 -37.40 3.63
N GLN A 310 -32.20 -37.65 4.94
CA GLN A 310 -31.21 -38.40 5.73
C GLN A 310 -31.06 -39.84 5.20
N SER A 311 -32.18 -40.52 4.95
CA SER A 311 -32.17 -41.87 4.36
C SER A 311 -31.60 -41.89 2.97
N ALA A 312 -31.91 -40.88 2.14
CA ALA A 312 -31.36 -40.74 0.81
C ALA A 312 -29.84 -40.57 0.83
N VAL A 313 -29.31 -39.74 1.73
CA VAL A 313 -27.87 -39.55 1.90
C VAL A 313 -27.21 -40.81 2.41
N TYR A 314 -27.74 -41.40 3.48
CA TYR A 314 -27.18 -42.59 4.10
C TYR A 314 -27.12 -43.76 3.12
N TYR A 315 -28.23 -44.05 2.42
CA TYR A 315 -28.26 -45.12 1.43
C TYR A 315 -27.27 -44.87 0.28
N ASN A 316 -27.28 -43.69 -0.34
CA ASN A 316 -26.51 -43.48 -1.58
C ASN A 316 -25.01 -43.25 -1.35
N PHE A 317 -24.63 -42.57 -0.26
CA PHE A 317 -23.23 -42.20 -0.02
C PHE A 317 -22.51 -43.16 0.92
N ILE A 318 -23.22 -43.87 1.81
CA ILE A 318 -22.61 -44.75 2.81
C ILE A 318 -22.80 -46.23 2.44
N ILE A 319 -24.04 -46.67 2.19
CA ILE A 319 -24.36 -48.10 1.95
C ILE A 319 -24.12 -48.52 0.50
N HIS A 320 -24.88 -47.96 -0.45
CA HIS A 320 -24.81 -48.33 -1.86
C HIS A 320 -23.48 -47.90 -2.48
N ASN A 321 -23.04 -46.67 -2.18
CA ASN A 321 -21.75 -46.08 -2.57
C ASN A 321 -21.25 -46.58 -3.94
N LYS A 322 -22.05 -46.32 -5.00
CA LYS A 322 -21.85 -46.88 -6.35
C LYS A 322 -20.43 -46.72 -6.90
N ASN A 323 -19.75 -45.65 -6.51
CA ASN A 323 -18.41 -45.31 -6.99
C ASN A 323 -17.27 -45.88 -6.12
N ASN A 324 -17.60 -46.66 -5.08
CA ASN A 324 -16.66 -47.21 -4.09
C ASN A 324 -15.68 -46.17 -3.53
N ARG A 325 -16.15 -44.93 -3.31
CA ARG A 325 -15.32 -43.86 -2.73
C ARG A 325 -15.49 -43.85 -1.23
N ASN A 326 -14.39 -43.92 -0.48
CA ASN A 326 -14.44 -43.87 0.98
C ASN A 326 -14.56 -42.45 1.53
N TYR A 327 -14.74 -41.44 0.68
CA TYR A 327 -14.88 -40.04 1.09
C TYR A 327 -15.83 -39.29 0.16
N PHE A 328 -16.52 -38.30 0.73
CA PHE A 328 -17.37 -37.36 0.00
C PHE A 328 -17.33 -35.98 0.68
N SER A 329 -17.70 -34.94 -0.05
CA SER A 329 -17.81 -33.58 0.52
C SER A 329 -19.25 -33.14 0.70
N ILE A 330 -19.47 -32.18 1.60
CA ILE A 330 -20.79 -31.54 1.78
C ILE A 330 -21.34 -31.04 0.44
N LYS A 331 -20.51 -30.38 -0.37
CA LYS A 331 -20.94 -29.91 -1.69
C LYS A 331 -21.44 -31.05 -2.58
N GLN A 332 -20.74 -32.19 -2.60
CA GLN A 332 -21.15 -33.32 -3.43
C GLN A 332 -22.51 -33.87 -3.01
N VAL A 333 -22.75 -33.96 -1.70
CA VAL A 333 -24.03 -34.43 -1.17
C VAL A 333 -25.15 -33.41 -1.42
N ASP A 334 -24.88 -32.13 -1.17
CA ASP A 334 -25.83 -31.03 -1.42
C ASP A 334 -26.21 -30.93 -2.91
N ASP A 335 -25.23 -30.96 -3.82
CA ASP A 335 -25.47 -30.99 -5.27
C ASP A 335 -26.31 -32.22 -5.65
N TRP A 336 -26.04 -33.38 -5.08
CA TRP A 336 -26.77 -34.61 -5.38
C TRP A 336 -28.21 -34.55 -4.84
N LEU A 337 -28.41 -34.07 -3.62
CA LEU A 337 -29.75 -33.91 -3.03
C LEU A 337 -30.61 -32.98 -3.89
N GLN A 338 -30.08 -31.82 -4.25
CA GLN A 338 -30.84 -30.82 -5.01
C GLN A 338 -31.09 -31.23 -6.46
N ASN A 339 -30.08 -31.81 -7.14
CA ASN A 339 -30.16 -32.06 -8.58
C ASN A 339 -30.64 -33.47 -8.93
N THR A 340 -30.26 -34.48 -8.13
CA THR A 340 -30.55 -35.90 -8.40
C THR A 340 -31.72 -36.39 -7.56
N ALA A 341 -31.67 -36.22 -6.24
CA ALA A 341 -32.75 -36.66 -5.34
C ALA A 341 -33.97 -35.73 -5.34
N LYS A 342 -33.84 -34.54 -5.95
CA LYS A 342 -34.86 -33.49 -6.02
C LYS A 342 -35.33 -32.95 -4.66
N CYS A 343 -34.57 -33.19 -3.59
CA CYS A 343 -34.75 -32.54 -2.29
C CYS A 343 -34.19 -31.11 -2.38
N LYS A 344 -35.03 -30.16 -2.80
CA LYS A 344 -34.61 -28.78 -3.13
C LYS A 344 -34.70 -27.87 -1.91
N VAL A 345 -33.71 -27.00 -1.76
CA VAL A 345 -33.76 -25.94 -0.75
C VAL A 345 -34.89 -24.96 -1.09
N PRO A 346 -35.80 -24.63 -0.16
CA PRO A 346 -36.88 -23.68 -0.42
C PRO A 346 -36.36 -22.33 -0.94
N LEU A 347 -37.05 -21.76 -1.92
CA LEU A 347 -36.62 -20.53 -2.60
C LEU A 347 -36.41 -19.37 -1.61
N CYS A 348 -37.29 -19.24 -0.61
CA CYS A 348 -37.16 -18.24 0.45
C CYS A 348 -35.85 -18.37 1.24
N ALA A 349 -35.44 -19.59 1.61
CA ALA A 349 -34.18 -19.84 2.29
C ALA A 349 -32.97 -19.52 1.41
N GLN A 350 -33.04 -19.80 0.10
CA GLN A 350 -31.99 -19.40 -0.86
C GLN A 350 -31.87 -17.88 -0.97
N ILE A 351 -33.00 -17.16 -1.07
CA ILE A 351 -33.06 -15.71 -1.17
C ILE A 351 -32.49 -15.07 0.11
N VAL A 352 -32.93 -15.51 1.29
CA VAL A 352 -32.42 -15.04 2.58
C VAL A 352 -30.92 -15.34 2.72
N GLY A 353 -30.47 -16.53 2.31
CA GLY A 353 -29.06 -16.90 2.29
C GLY A 353 -28.20 -16.04 1.36
N LYS A 354 -28.76 -15.58 0.24
CA LYS A 354 -28.08 -14.73 -0.76
C LYS A 354 -28.04 -13.25 -0.33
N TYR A 355 -29.19 -12.67 -0.03
CA TYR A 355 -29.31 -11.24 0.26
C TYR A 355 -29.07 -10.90 1.71
N GLY A 356 -29.42 -11.79 2.65
CA GLY A 356 -29.28 -11.52 4.07
C GLY A 356 -27.83 -11.32 4.52
N ARG A 357 -26.88 -12.04 3.89
CA ARG A 357 -25.45 -11.81 4.12
C ARG A 357 -24.92 -10.50 3.51
N ARG A 358 -25.54 -10.04 2.43
CA ARG A 358 -25.13 -8.83 1.69
C ARG A 358 -25.72 -7.56 2.29
N PHE A 359 -26.94 -7.65 2.83
CA PHE A 359 -27.72 -6.56 3.41
C PHE A 359 -28.20 -6.95 4.82
N PRO A 360 -27.29 -7.14 5.80
CA PRO A 360 -27.64 -7.64 7.12
C PRO A 360 -28.62 -6.72 7.87
N LYS A 361 -28.60 -5.42 7.58
CA LYS A 361 -29.53 -4.44 8.17
C LYS A 361 -31.00 -4.67 7.76
N LEU A 362 -31.24 -5.39 6.67
CA LEU A 362 -32.60 -5.73 6.19
C LEU A 362 -33.12 -7.05 6.77
N VAL A 363 -32.32 -7.77 7.55
CA VAL A 363 -32.69 -9.07 8.11
C VAL A 363 -32.93 -8.93 9.62
N PRO A 364 -34.03 -9.48 10.16
CA PRO A 364 -34.24 -9.56 11.61
C PRO A 364 -33.06 -10.21 12.32
N THR A 365 -32.65 -9.68 13.48
CA THR A 365 -31.47 -10.12 14.24
C THR A 365 -31.45 -11.64 14.48
N GLU A 366 -32.59 -12.22 14.83
CA GLU A 366 -32.75 -13.67 15.07
C GLU A 366 -32.35 -14.53 13.87
N ILE A 367 -32.74 -14.10 12.66
CA ILE A 367 -32.40 -14.79 11.40
C ILE A 367 -30.98 -14.44 10.98
N SER A 368 -30.51 -13.21 11.24
CA SER A 368 -29.15 -12.80 10.90
C SER A 368 -28.10 -13.59 11.69
N ILE A 369 -28.39 -14.00 12.92
CA ILE A 369 -27.50 -14.83 13.74
C ILE A 369 -27.44 -16.27 13.19
N ASN A 370 -28.56 -16.81 12.73
CA ASN A 370 -28.66 -18.17 12.20
C ASN A 370 -29.35 -18.21 10.84
N ILE A 371 -28.64 -17.78 9.79
CA ILE A 371 -29.18 -17.84 8.43
C ILE A 371 -29.30 -19.31 7.99
N PRO A 372 -30.49 -19.77 7.54
CA PRO A 372 -30.69 -21.14 7.08
C PRO A 372 -29.72 -21.52 5.96
N SER A 373 -29.17 -22.74 6.04
CA SER A 373 -28.10 -23.18 5.13
C SER A 373 -28.09 -24.69 5.04
N SER A 374 -28.28 -25.23 3.82
CA SER A 374 -28.20 -26.67 3.57
C SER A 374 -26.82 -27.24 3.93
N TRP A 375 -25.75 -26.48 3.69
CA TRP A 375 -24.39 -26.91 4.04
C TRP A 375 -24.15 -26.93 5.56
N LYS A 376 -24.78 -26.02 6.30
CA LYS A 376 -24.75 -26.05 7.78
C LYS A 376 -25.52 -27.27 8.28
N THR A 377 -26.72 -27.51 7.75
CA THR A 377 -27.54 -28.67 8.11
C THR A 377 -26.84 -30.00 7.85
N LEU A 378 -26.26 -30.18 6.66
CA LEU A 378 -25.49 -31.38 6.33
C LEU A 378 -24.28 -31.56 7.23
N ARG A 379 -23.59 -30.47 7.59
CA ARG A 379 -22.46 -30.52 8.52
C ARG A 379 -22.89 -31.00 9.90
N GLU A 380 -23.97 -30.47 10.45
CA GLU A 380 -24.49 -30.89 11.75
C GLU A 380 -24.89 -32.36 11.73
N TYR A 381 -25.59 -32.81 10.67
CA TYR A 381 -25.93 -34.21 10.47
C TYR A 381 -24.69 -35.10 10.37
N PHE A 382 -23.68 -34.73 9.58
CA PHE A 382 -22.45 -35.52 9.44
C PHE A 382 -21.60 -35.51 10.70
N ASN A 383 -21.61 -34.43 11.46
CA ASN A 383 -20.98 -34.38 12.78
C ASN A 383 -21.65 -35.36 13.75
N HIS A 384 -22.98 -35.48 13.70
CA HIS A 384 -23.71 -36.50 14.45
C HIS A 384 -23.31 -37.91 14.02
N LEU A 385 -23.29 -38.19 12.71
CA LEU A 385 -22.80 -39.47 12.18
C LEU A 385 -21.35 -39.76 12.60
N GLY A 386 -20.52 -38.73 12.74
CA GLY A 386 -19.16 -38.88 13.25
C GLY A 386 -19.08 -39.21 14.73
N LYS A 387 -19.97 -38.63 15.57
CA LYS A 387 -20.06 -38.96 17.00
C LYS A 387 -20.41 -40.43 17.24
N ILE A 388 -21.23 -41.02 16.36
CA ILE A 388 -21.62 -42.43 16.43
C ILE A 388 -20.70 -43.36 15.61
N GLY A 389 -19.58 -42.84 15.11
CA GLY A 389 -18.51 -43.65 14.50
C GLY A 389 -18.72 -44.06 13.03
N ILE A 390 -19.67 -43.46 12.32
CA ILE A 390 -19.95 -43.75 10.90
C ILE A 390 -19.05 -42.93 9.97
N LEU A 391 -18.75 -41.68 10.34
CA LEU A 391 -17.94 -40.76 9.54
C LEU A 391 -16.75 -40.19 10.34
N ILE A 392 -15.67 -39.83 9.66
CA ILE A 392 -14.58 -39.01 10.20
C ILE A 392 -14.46 -37.74 9.37
N TYR A 393 -14.32 -36.60 10.03
CA TYR A 393 -13.97 -35.35 9.38
C TYR A 393 -12.57 -35.44 8.75
N ALA A 394 -12.48 -35.23 7.43
CA ALA A 394 -11.26 -35.40 6.62
C ALA A 394 -10.65 -34.07 6.15
N GLY A 395 -11.15 -32.93 6.64
CA GLY A 395 -10.60 -31.60 6.34
C GLY A 395 -11.48 -30.72 5.46
N ASN A 396 -11.09 -29.43 5.36
CA ASN A 396 -11.84 -28.44 4.57
C ASN A 396 -11.69 -28.68 3.07
N ASP A 397 -12.76 -28.42 2.30
CA ASP A 397 -12.73 -28.46 0.85
C ASP A 397 -12.10 -27.16 0.31
N ARG A 398 -10.83 -27.25 -0.13
CA ARG A 398 -10.07 -26.10 -0.64
C ARG A 398 -10.67 -25.49 -1.91
N ARG A 399 -11.48 -26.24 -2.66
CA ARG A 399 -12.10 -25.74 -3.89
C ARG A 399 -13.41 -25.00 -3.62
N ASN A 400 -14.08 -25.31 -2.52
CA ASN A 400 -15.42 -24.82 -2.21
C ASN A 400 -15.47 -24.28 -0.78
N ARG A 401 -15.31 -22.96 -0.63
CA ARG A 401 -15.28 -22.30 0.68
C ARG A 401 -16.57 -22.60 1.45
N GLY A 402 -16.43 -23.22 2.62
CA GLY A 402 -17.56 -23.63 3.48
C GLY A 402 -18.02 -25.07 3.30
N SER A 403 -17.43 -25.85 2.38
CA SER A 403 -17.59 -27.31 2.28
C SER A 403 -16.44 -28.01 3.00
N CYS A 404 -16.65 -29.25 3.43
CA CYS A 404 -15.61 -30.10 3.98
C CYS A 404 -15.81 -31.56 3.56
N TRP A 405 -14.74 -32.34 3.69
CA TRP A 405 -14.68 -33.74 3.36
C TRP A 405 -14.94 -34.59 4.60
N TYR A 406 -15.66 -35.69 4.40
CA TYR A 406 -15.86 -36.75 5.38
C TYR A 406 -15.42 -38.08 4.78
N GLN A 407 -14.75 -38.88 5.59
CA GLN A 407 -14.36 -40.26 5.30
C GLN A 407 -15.35 -41.21 5.98
N ILE A 408 -15.72 -42.29 5.28
CA ILE A 408 -16.58 -43.35 5.81
C ILE A 408 -15.72 -44.31 6.63
N LEU A 409 -16.11 -44.57 7.88
CA LEU A 409 -15.48 -45.54 8.76
C LEU A 409 -16.19 -46.89 8.66
N GLY A 410 -15.49 -47.93 8.19
CA GLY A 410 -15.88 -49.33 8.30
C GLY A 410 -17.18 -49.73 7.57
N LYS A 411 -17.08 -50.66 6.61
CA LYS A 411 -18.26 -51.24 5.93
C LYS A 411 -19.02 -52.30 6.78
N ASP A 412 -18.66 -52.49 8.04
CA ASP A 412 -19.20 -53.54 8.90
C ASP A 412 -20.37 -53.06 9.78
N PHE A 413 -21.39 -52.47 9.16
CA PHE A 413 -22.68 -52.29 9.80
C PHE A 413 -23.61 -53.44 9.33
N ASN A 414 -23.39 -54.61 9.93
CA ASN A 414 -24.07 -55.89 9.73
C ASN A 414 -23.97 -56.50 8.31
N SER A 415 -23.33 -57.66 8.23
CA SER A 415 -23.56 -58.74 7.24
C SER A 415 -24.70 -58.49 6.24
N TYR A 416 -24.44 -57.73 5.17
CA TYR A 416 -25.41 -57.51 4.10
C TYR A 416 -24.82 -58.03 2.81
N ASN A 417 -25.40 -59.13 2.34
CA ASN A 417 -25.05 -59.77 1.09
C ASN A 417 -26.15 -59.39 0.07
N PRO A 418 -25.94 -58.41 -0.83
CA PRO A 418 -26.91 -58.14 -1.86
C PRO A 418 -26.79 -59.24 -2.92
N SER A 419 -27.74 -60.18 -2.92
CA SER A 419 -27.96 -61.01 -4.12
C SER A 419 -28.25 -60.06 -5.30
N PRO A 420 -27.58 -60.23 -6.45
CA PRO A 420 -27.78 -59.36 -7.60
C PRO A 420 -29.11 -59.73 -8.27
N SER A 421 -30.18 -59.02 -7.93
CA SER A 421 -31.43 -59.05 -8.70
C SER A 421 -31.45 -57.85 -9.64
N SER A 422 -31.38 -58.15 -10.92
CA SER A 422 -31.54 -57.28 -12.08
C SER A 422 -32.84 -56.46 -12.05
N LEU A 423 -32.82 -55.30 -11.39
CA LEU A 423 -33.83 -54.24 -11.54
C LEU A 423 -33.16 -52.85 -11.46
N ILE A 424 -31.93 -52.74 -11.94
CA ILE A 424 -31.29 -51.44 -12.19
C ILE A 424 -31.83 -50.95 -13.53
N GLU A 425 -32.99 -50.29 -13.50
CA GLU A 425 -33.33 -49.25 -14.47
C GLU A 425 -34.50 -48.41 -13.95
N LYS A 426 -34.24 -47.10 -13.81
CA LYS A 426 -35.20 -45.98 -13.72
C LYS A 426 -36.21 -45.99 -12.55
N PHE A 427 -35.84 -45.36 -11.44
CA PHE A 427 -36.84 -44.64 -10.62
C PHE A 427 -36.32 -43.25 -10.25
N SER A 428 -36.84 -42.26 -10.98
CA SER A 428 -36.83 -40.85 -10.57
C SER A 428 -37.77 -40.71 -9.38
N VAL A 429 -37.32 -40.07 -8.31
CA VAL A 429 -38.19 -39.69 -7.18
C VAL A 429 -38.95 -38.43 -7.59
N ALA A 430 -39.98 -38.60 -8.41
CA ALA A 430 -40.97 -37.57 -8.69
C ALA A 430 -42.23 -38.25 -9.21
N HIS A 431 -43.41 -37.87 -8.71
CA HIS A 431 -44.59 -37.59 -9.54
C HIS A 431 -45.59 -36.72 -8.76
N GLY A 432 -46.14 -35.70 -9.45
CA GLY A 432 -47.31 -34.93 -9.03
C GLY A 432 -47.11 -33.41 -9.09
N ASP A 433 -47.32 -32.87 -10.29
CA ASP A 433 -47.51 -31.46 -10.74
C ASP A 433 -46.48 -30.36 -10.42
#